data_AF-A0A091RWH4-F1
#
_entry.id   AF-A0A091RWH4-F1
#
_cell.length_a   1.000
_cell.length_b   1.000
_cell.length_c   1.000
_cell.angle_alpha   90.00
_cell.angle_beta   90.00
_cell.angle_gamma   90.00
#
_symmetry.space_group_name_H-M   'P 1'
#
loop_
_entity.id
_entity.type
_entity.pdbx_description
1 polymer ?
#
loop_
_entity_poly.entity_id
_entity_poly.type
_entity_poly.pdbx_seq_one_letter_code
_entity_poly.pdbx_strand_id
1 'polypeptide(L)'
;RIKELLSKAMDRHKQSEDMNDDSRLSAVLCMYDMLRLHDWEKFRRNMPSLTNKDGSCMIKELFVACETDIQERTNKIFEVLDIPPSYDVMTDSKQGMMRDIRNILRHSYYQKQLEFYSKIVMQAGIAPTTDAESEFTLKCCKVYCLLYLQDPPVKAEWNTQGNPMQNLEHINKK
;
A
#
# COMPACT_ATOMS: atom_id res chain seq x y z
N ARG A 1 14.52 5.28 -37.33
CA ARG A 1 15.51 4.38 -36.67
C ARG A 1 16.18 4.96 -35.42
N ILE A 2 17.15 5.89 -35.47
CA ILE A 2 17.80 6.41 -34.23
C ILE A 2 16.82 7.17 -33.32
N LYS A 3 15.96 8.03 -33.89
CA LYS A 3 14.92 8.75 -33.13
C LYS A 3 13.87 7.82 -32.47
N GLU A 4 13.50 6.72 -33.12
CA GLU A 4 12.58 5.72 -32.53
C GLU A 4 13.24 4.90 -31.43
N LEU A 5 14.52 4.56 -31.58
CA LEU A 5 15.28 3.88 -30.54
C LEU A 5 15.47 4.78 -29.33
N LEU A 6 15.73 6.07 -29.54
CA LEU A 6 15.76 7.08 -28.47
C LEU A 6 14.39 7.26 -27.82
N SER A 7 13.30 7.35 -28.59
CA SER A 7 11.94 7.41 -28.02
C SER A 7 11.64 6.19 -27.17
N LYS A 8 11.91 4.98 -27.67
CA LYS A 8 11.71 3.74 -26.91
C LYS A 8 12.60 3.64 -25.66
N ALA A 9 13.84 4.10 -25.73
CA ALA A 9 14.74 4.13 -24.58
C ALA A 9 14.29 5.16 -23.54
N MET A 10 13.85 6.35 -23.97
CA MET A 10 13.30 7.37 -23.10
C MET A 10 11.96 6.95 -22.48
N ASP A 11 11.11 6.24 -23.23
CA ASP A 11 9.84 5.69 -22.72
C ASP A 11 10.09 4.56 -21.70
N ARG A 12 11.14 3.75 -21.87
CA ARG A 12 11.58 2.78 -20.86
C ARG A 12 12.15 3.44 -19.60
N HIS A 13 12.86 4.56 -19.76
CA HIS A 13 13.33 5.36 -18.63
C HIS A 13 12.21 6.10 -17.90
N LYS A 14 11.13 6.50 -18.59
CA LYS A 14 9.93 7.03 -17.91
C LYS A 14 9.24 6.00 -17.03
N GLN A 15 9.47 4.71 -17.28
CA GLN A 15 8.92 3.59 -16.51
C GLN A 15 9.92 3.03 -15.49
N SER A 16 11.16 3.55 -15.41
CA SER A 16 12.11 3.13 -14.40
C SER A 16 11.83 3.85 -13.09
N GLU A 17 11.73 3.09 -12.00
CA GLU A 17 11.58 3.64 -10.67
C GLU A 17 12.80 4.45 -10.24
N ASP A 18 12.60 5.45 -9.39
CA ASP A 18 13.71 6.11 -8.71
C ASP A 18 14.31 5.15 -7.66
N MET A 19 15.52 4.68 -7.92
CA MET A 19 16.22 3.74 -7.05
C MET A 19 16.62 4.34 -5.69
N ASN A 20 16.55 5.67 -5.53
CA ASN A 20 16.75 6.34 -4.25
C ASN A 20 15.45 6.48 -3.44
N ASP A 21 14.30 6.20 -4.04
CA ASP A 21 13.02 6.21 -3.33
C ASP A 21 12.77 4.84 -2.67
N ASP A 22 12.91 4.77 -1.35
CA ASP A 22 12.64 3.55 -0.58
C ASP A 22 11.14 3.20 -0.51
N SER A 23 10.26 4.10 -0.95
CA SER A 23 8.82 3.88 -1.09
C SER A 23 8.40 3.44 -2.51
N ARG A 24 9.36 3.23 -3.41
CA ARG A 24 9.11 2.69 -4.76
C ARG A 24 8.42 1.31 -4.70
N LEU A 25 7.67 0.97 -5.73
CA LEU A 25 6.88 -0.27 -5.81
C LEU A 25 7.74 -1.52 -5.60
N SER A 26 8.92 -1.64 -6.22
CA SER A 26 9.78 -2.82 -6.02
C SER A 26 10.22 -3.01 -4.56
N ALA A 27 10.56 -1.92 -3.86
CA ALA A 27 10.94 -1.96 -2.46
C ALA A 27 9.74 -2.34 -1.57
N VAL A 28 8.58 -1.74 -1.83
CA VAL A 28 7.35 -2.01 -1.06
C VAL A 28 6.84 -3.44 -1.29
N LEU A 29 6.95 -3.98 -2.51
CA LEU A 29 6.63 -5.39 -2.79
C LEU A 29 7.56 -6.33 -2.00
N CYS A 30 8.85 -6.02 -1.91
CA CYS A 30 9.79 -6.77 -1.08
C CYS A 30 9.38 -6.71 0.41
N MET A 31 8.97 -5.54 0.92
CA MET A 31 8.44 -5.41 2.28
C MET A 31 7.17 -6.26 2.49
N TYR A 32 6.29 -6.33 1.49
CA TYR A 32 5.09 -7.16 1.55
C TYR A 32 5.40 -8.66 1.57
N ASP A 33 6.37 -9.12 0.78
CA ASP A 33 6.80 -10.51 0.82
C ASP A 33 7.45 -10.86 2.15
N MET A 34 8.29 -9.97 2.71
CA MET A 34 8.84 -10.15 4.05
C MET A 34 7.75 -10.22 5.12
N LEU A 35 6.74 -9.35 5.03
CA LEU A 35 5.60 -9.34 5.93
C LEU A 35 4.81 -10.66 5.88
N ARG A 36 4.54 -11.16 4.66
CA ARG A 36 3.72 -12.35 4.41
C ARG A 36 4.45 -13.66 4.73
N LEU A 37 5.72 -13.76 4.38
CA LEU A 37 6.49 -15.01 4.49
C LEU A 37 7.18 -15.16 5.84
N HIS A 38 7.72 -14.06 6.39
CA HIS A 38 8.54 -14.12 7.59
C HIS A 38 7.83 -13.55 8.82
N ASP A 39 7.37 -12.30 8.75
CA ASP A 39 6.77 -11.64 9.93
C ASP A 39 5.45 -12.32 10.34
N TRP A 40 4.65 -12.77 9.39
CA TRP A 40 3.44 -13.56 9.64
C TRP A 40 3.77 -14.87 10.37
N GLU A 41 4.80 -15.59 9.96
CA GLU A 41 5.18 -16.84 10.63
C GLU A 41 5.66 -16.57 12.07
N LYS A 42 6.49 -15.55 12.26
CA LYS A 42 6.97 -15.10 13.58
C LYS A 42 5.80 -14.74 14.49
N PHE A 43 4.85 -13.94 13.99
CA PHE A 43 3.66 -13.53 14.72
C PHE A 43 2.80 -14.74 15.11
N ARG A 44 2.51 -15.64 14.16
CA ARG A 44 1.70 -16.84 14.40
C ARG A 44 2.31 -17.78 15.43
N ARG A 45 3.64 -17.94 15.46
CA ARG A 45 4.32 -18.76 16.48
C ARG A 45 4.11 -18.22 17.90
N ASN A 46 3.98 -16.91 18.04
CA ASN A 46 3.73 -16.25 19.33
C ASN A 46 2.24 -16.24 19.72
N MET A 47 1.34 -16.63 18.80
CA MET A 47 -0.11 -16.69 19.01
C MET A 47 -0.66 -18.07 18.65
N PRO A 48 -0.42 -19.12 19.47
CA PRO A 48 -0.77 -20.50 19.12
C PRO A 48 -2.27 -20.75 18.89
N SER A 49 -3.12 -19.91 19.48
CA SER A 49 -4.57 -19.97 19.31
C SER A 49 -5.06 -19.28 18.02
N LEU A 50 -4.23 -18.51 17.34
CA LEU A 50 -4.61 -17.78 16.14
C LEU A 50 -4.63 -18.72 14.93
N THR A 51 -5.83 -18.96 14.38
CA THR A 51 -5.94 -19.72 13.14
C THR A 51 -5.52 -18.87 11.93
N ASN A 52 -5.12 -19.53 10.84
CA ASN A 52 -4.84 -18.83 9.58
C ASN A 52 -6.06 -18.03 9.08
N LYS A 53 -7.28 -18.52 9.35
CA LYS A 53 -8.52 -17.84 8.97
C LYS A 53 -8.71 -16.57 9.78
N ASP A 54 -8.52 -16.64 11.09
CA ASP A 54 -8.68 -15.48 11.98
C ASP A 54 -7.66 -14.39 11.67
N GLY A 55 -6.39 -14.78 11.47
CA GLY A 55 -5.35 -13.84 11.06
C GLY A 55 -5.58 -13.24 9.67
N SER A 56 -6.04 -14.02 8.71
CA SER A 56 -6.42 -13.50 7.39
C SER A 56 -7.58 -12.51 7.48
N CYS A 57 -8.57 -12.78 8.34
CA CYS A 57 -9.67 -11.85 8.57
C CYS A 57 -9.18 -10.54 9.20
N MET A 58 -8.37 -10.64 10.26
CA MET A 58 -7.76 -9.49 10.93
C MET A 58 -7.00 -8.59 9.94
N ILE A 59 -6.19 -9.18 9.06
CA ILE A 59 -5.39 -8.42 8.10
C ILE A 59 -6.27 -7.75 7.03
N LYS A 60 -7.37 -8.40 6.61
CA LYS A 60 -8.34 -7.76 5.71
C LYS A 60 -9.01 -6.54 6.35
N GLU A 61 -9.37 -6.60 7.63
CA GLU A 61 -9.91 -5.44 8.34
C GLU A 61 -8.87 -4.30 8.44
N LEU A 62 -7.59 -4.62 8.69
CA LEU A 62 -6.52 -3.62 8.63
C LEU A 62 -6.41 -2.97 7.25
N PHE A 63 -6.52 -3.75 6.17
CA PHE A 63 -6.45 -3.23 4.81
C PHE A 63 -7.62 -2.29 4.52
N VAL A 64 -8.84 -2.66 4.90
CA VAL A 64 -10.02 -1.78 4.77
C VAL A 64 -9.84 -0.48 5.57
N ALA A 65 -9.31 -0.55 6.79
CA ALA A 65 -9.04 0.63 7.59
C ALA A 65 -7.97 1.54 6.95
N CYS A 66 -6.93 0.96 6.35
CA CYS A 66 -5.91 1.70 5.61
C CYS A 66 -6.50 2.42 4.39
N GLU A 67 -7.33 1.73 3.58
CA GLU A 67 -8.01 2.35 2.44
C GLU A 67 -8.89 3.52 2.89
N THR A 68 -9.59 3.35 4.01
CA THR A 68 -10.46 4.37 4.60
C THR A 68 -9.67 5.58 5.08
N ASP A 69 -8.57 5.40 5.83
CA ASP A 69 -7.74 6.53 6.30
C ASP A 69 -7.09 7.28 5.14
N ILE A 70 -6.63 6.57 4.09
CA ILE A 70 -6.09 7.19 2.88
C ILE A 70 -7.18 7.99 2.14
N GLN A 71 -8.38 7.45 2.01
CA GLN A 71 -9.50 8.15 1.38
C GLN A 71 -9.90 9.39 2.18
N GLU A 72 -9.99 9.30 3.51
CA GLU A 72 -10.30 10.42 4.40
C GLU A 72 -9.26 11.54 4.25
N ARG A 73 -7.97 11.20 4.22
CA ARG A 73 -6.89 12.19 4.02
C ARG A 73 -6.92 12.80 2.63
N THR A 74 -7.19 12.00 1.61
CA THR A 74 -7.34 12.49 0.23
C THR A 74 -8.48 13.49 0.14
N ASN A 75 -9.63 13.19 0.76
CA ASN A 75 -10.78 14.09 0.81
C ASN A 75 -10.45 15.39 1.54
N LYS A 76 -9.75 15.33 2.68
CA LYS A 76 -9.29 16.53 3.40
C LYS A 76 -8.36 17.40 2.55
N ILE A 77 -7.48 16.79 1.76
CA ILE A 77 -6.63 17.54 0.83
C ILE A 77 -7.49 18.23 -0.24
N PHE A 78 -8.48 17.54 -0.79
CA PHE A 78 -9.40 18.17 -1.75
C PHE A 78 -10.19 19.33 -1.14
N GLU A 79 -10.69 19.17 0.09
CA GLU A 79 -11.38 20.24 0.82
C GLU A 79 -10.47 21.46 1.01
N VAL A 80 -9.22 21.26 1.44
CA VAL A 80 -8.25 22.36 1.64
C VAL A 80 -7.88 23.06 0.34
N LEU A 81 -7.89 22.33 -0.78
CA LEU A 81 -7.56 22.86 -2.10
C LEU A 81 -8.79 23.40 -2.86
N ASP A 82 -9.97 23.46 -2.23
CA ASP A 82 -11.26 23.82 -2.84
C ASP A 82 -11.57 23.04 -4.13
N ILE A 83 -11.11 21.78 -4.19
CA ILE A 83 -11.36 20.88 -5.31
C ILE A 83 -12.69 20.15 -5.06
N PRO A 84 -13.69 20.29 -5.95
CA PRO A 84 -14.94 19.58 -5.78
C PRO A 84 -14.71 18.07 -5.80
N PRO A 85 -15.31 17.29 -4.88
CA PRO A 85 -15.32 15.83 -4.96
C PRO A 85 -16.16 15.41 -6.18
N SER A 86 -15.55 15.39 -7.38
CA SER A 86 -16.30 15.14 -8.61
C SER A 86 -16.46 13.64 -8.88
N TYR A 87 -17.70 13.19 -9.06
CA TYR A 87 -18.03 11.81 -9.42
C TYR A 87 -17.99 11.52 -10.93
N ASP A 88 -17.81 12.51 -11.79
CA ASP A 88 -18.00 12.33 -13.23
C ASP A 88 -16.81 12.87 -14.04
N VAL A 89 -16.14 11.93 -14.72
CA VAL A 89 -15.03 12.08 -15.67
C VAL A 89 -13.68 12.57 -15.08
N MET A 90 -12.74 11.63 -14.99
CA MET A 90 -11.31 11.87 -14.76
C MET A 90 -10.71 12.51 -16.02
N THR A 91 -10.44 13.81 -15.98
CA THR A 91 -9.64 14.50 -17.00
C THR A 91 -8.16 14.20 -16.77
N ASP A 92 -7.31 14.35 -17.81
CA ASP A 92 -5.85 14.17 -17.68
C ASP A 92 -5.24 15.01 -16.54
N SER A 93 -5.77 16.22 -16.33
CA SER A 93 -5.39 17.10 -15.23
C SER A 93 -5.73 16.53 -13.85
N LYS A 94 -6.92 15.92 -13.69
CA LYS A 94 -7.32 15.26 -12.44
C LYS A 94 -6.50 14.01 -12.18
N GLN A 95 -6.15 13.26 -13.22
CA GLN A 95 -5.27 12.10 -13.10
C GLN A 95 -3.87 12.50 -12.65
N GLY A 96 -3.30 13.56 -13.22
CA GLY A 96 -2.02 14.14 -12.76
C GLY A 96 -2.07 14.59 -11.30
N MET A 97 -3.12 15.30 -10.92
CA MET A 97 -3.32 15.75 -9.54
C MET A 97 -3.46 14.59 -8.54
N MET A 98 -4.20 13.53 -8.90
CA MET A 98 -4.30 12.33 -8.06
C MET A 98 -2.97 11.60 -7.91
N ARG A 99 -2.14 11.57 -8.96
CA ARG A 99 -0.77 11.06 -8.86
C ARG A 99 0.05 11.88 -7.88
N ASP A 100 -0.04 13.20 -7.93
CA ASP A 100 0.71 14.08 -7.03
C ASP A 100 0.26 13.92 -5.58
N ILE A 101 -1.05 13.86 -5.32
CA ILE A 101 -1.60 13.59 -3.98
C ILE A 101 -1.11 12.23 -3.46
N ARG A 102 -1.15 11.17 -4.28
CA ARG A 102 -0.62 9.86 -3.89
C ARG A 102 0.87 9.91 -3.56
N ASN A 103 1.68 10.59 -4.36
CA ASN A 103 3.11 10.74 -4.08
C ASN A 103 3.37 11.47 -2.75
N ILE A 104 2.64 12.56 -2.48
CA ILE A 104 2.74 13.30 -1.21
C ILE A 104 2.36 12.41 -0.04
N LEU A 105 1.23 11.69 -0.14
CA LEU A 105 0.80 10.76 0.89
C LEU A 105 1.82 9.63 1.05
N ARG A 106 2.31 9.02 -0.03
CA ARG A 106 3.29 7.93 0.01
C ARG A 106 4.54 8.34 0.79
N HIS A 107 5.07 9.52 0.46
CA HIS A 107 6.22 10.09 1.18
C HIS A 107 5.91 10.32 2.66
N SER A 108 4.74 10.89 2.96
CA SER A 108 4.30 11.12 4.33
C SER A 108 4.22 9.82 5.12
N TYR A 109 3.48 8.82 4.62
CA TYR A 109 3.31 7.51 5.25
C TYR A 109 4.65 6.79 5.44
N TYR A 110 5.55 6.86 4.47
CA TYR A 110 6.87 6.25 4.56
C TYR A 110 7.68 6.80 5.74
N GLN A 111 7.68 8.13 5.91
CA GLN A 111 8.42 8.84 6.95
C GLN A 111 7.79 8.77 8.34
N LYS A 112 6.49 8.45 8.45
CA LYS A 112 5.84 8.35 9.75
C LYS A 112 6.43 7.20 10.58
N GLN A 113 6.56 7.47 11.88
CA GLN A 113 6.86 6.46 12.87
C GLN A 113 5.71 5.45 12.97
N LEU A 114 5.99 4.24 13.45
CA LEU A 114 5.01 3.16 13.51
C LEU A 114 3.78 3.54 14.36
N GLU A 115 3.93 4.37 15.39
CA GLU A 115 2.85 4.82 16.27
C GLU A 115 1.75 5.60 15.53
N PHE A 116 2.06 6.22 14.39
CA PHE A 116 1.06 6.86 13.54
C PHE A 116 -0.03 5.87 13.10
N TYR A 117 0.36 4.62 12.84
CA TYR A 117 -0.52 3.57 12.36
C TYR A 117 -1.42 3.01 13.46
N SER A 118 -1.15 3.33 14.73
CA SER A 118 -1.99 2.89 15.86
C SER A 118 -3.44 3.35 15.71
N LYS A 119 -3.67 4.55 15.15
CA LYS A 119 -5.02 5.06 14.86
C LYS A 119 -5.74 4.17 13.85
N ILE A 120 -5.04 3.73 12.81
CA ILE A 120 -5.60 2.87 11.76
C ILE A 120 -5.93 1.49 12.32
N VAL A 121 -5.03 0.92 13.13
CA VAL A 121 -5.25 -0.36 13.83
C VAL A 121 -6.49 -0.29 14.74
N MET A 122 -6.64 0.80 15.52
CA MET A 122 -7.82 1.01 16.35
C MET A 122 -9.11 1.17 15.53
N GLN A 123 -9.06 1.85 14.38
CA GLN A 123 -10.20 1.99 13.47
C GLN A 123 -10.63 0.65 12.86
N ALA A 124 -9.71 -0.30 12.69
CA ALA A 124 -10.02 -1.67 12.27
C ALA A 124 -10.69 -2.52 13.38
N GLY A 125 -10.94 -1.94 14.57
CA GLY A 125 -11.49 -2.68 15.71
C GLY A 125 -10.51 -3.66 16.34
N ILE A 126 -9.22 -3.54 16.02
CA ILE A 126 -8.16 -4.41 16.53
C ILE A 126 -7.50 -3.70 17.71
N ALA A 127 -7.45 -4.40 18.85
CA ALA A 127 -6.79 -3.93 20.06
C ALA A 127 -5.64 -4.89 20.39
N PRO A 128 -4.41 -4.65 19.87
CA PRO A 128 -3.28 -5.50 20.15
C PRO A 128 -3.02 -5.63 21.65
N THR A 129 -2.88 -6.86 22.12
CA THR A 129 -2.70 -7.19 23.54
C THR A 129 -1.24 -7.45 23.90
N THR A 130 -0.40 -7.64 22.89
CA THR A 130 1.04 -7.93 23.05
C THR A 130 1.88 -7.04 22.15
N ASP A 131 3.14 -6.82 22.51
CA ASP A 131 4.09 -6.05 21.69
C ASP A 131 4.29 -6.69 20.31
N ALA A 132 4.29 -8.02 20.23
CA ALA A 132 4.43 -8.74 18.96
C ALA A 132 3.23 -8.53 18.03
N GLU A 133 2.01 -8.51 18.59
CA GLU A 133 0.79 -8.20 17.85
C GLU A 133 0.76 -6.73 17.41
N SER A 134 1.18 -5.82 18.28
CA SER A 134 1.30 -4.39 17.95
C SER A 134 2.31 -4.19 16.82
N GLU A 135 3.52 -4.73 16.94
CA GLU A 135 4.56 -4.62 15.91
C GLU A 135 4.05 -5.16 14.55
N PHE A 136 3.41 -6.33 14.55
CA PHE A 136 2.89 -6.96 13.33
C PHE A 136 1.78 -6.12 12.68
N THR A 137 0.77 -5.71 13.45
CA THR A 137 -0.38 -4.94 12.92
C THR A 137 0.03 -3.56 12.40
N LEU A 138 0.97 -2.88 13.06
CA LEU A 138 1.52 -1.60 12.59
C LEU A 138 2.32 -1.77 11.29
N LYS A 139 3.15 -2.81 11.19
CA LYS A 139 3.86 -3.16 9.95
C LYS A 139 2.89 -3.48 8.81
N CYS A 140 1.83 -4.25 9.07
CA CYS A 140 0.77 -4.52 8.10
C CYS A 140 0.17 -3.23 7.54
N CYS A 141 -0.19 -2.29 8.40
CA CYS A 141 -0.75 -1.02 7.98
C CYS A 141 0.25 -0.22 7.14
N LYS A 142 1.50 -0.10 7.59
CA LYS A 142 2.55 0.62 6.85
C LYS A 142 2.74 0.08 5.44
N VAL A 143 2.95 -1.22 5.31
CA VAL A 143 3.20 -1.84 4.01
C VAL A 143 1.98 -1.71 3.10
N TYR A 144 0.78 -1.96 3.61
CA TYR A 144 -0.43 -1.87 2.79
C TYR A 144 -0.73 -0.44 2.33
N CYS A 145 -0.55 0.55 3.20
CA CYS A 145 -0.69 1.96 2.82
C CYS A 145 0.26 2.32 1.68
N LEU A 146 1.52 1.88 1.76
CA LEU A 146 2.52 2.14 0.72
C LEU A 146 2.20 1.43 -0.60
N LEU A 147 1.58 0.25 -0.57
CA LEU A 147 1.10 -0.44 -1.78
C LEU A 147 -0.09 0.30 -2.41
N TYR A 148 -1.05 0.70 -1.59
CA TYR A 148 -2.26 1.36 -2.06
C TYR A 148 -1.97 2.76 -2.65
N LEU A 149 -0.90 3.40 -2.21
CA LEU A 149 -0.45 4.72 -2.69
C LEU A 149 0.43 4.66 -3.94
N GLN A 150 0.65 3.49 -4.55
CA GLN A 150 1.37 3.37 -5.82
C GLN A 150 0.55 3.95 -6.99
N ASP A 151 1.22 4.15 -8.14
CA ASP A 151 0.56 4.54 -9.40
C ASP A 151 0.85 3.51 -10.50
N PRO A 152 -0.14 2.67 -10.88
CA PRO A 152 -1.49 2.59 -10.32
C PRO A 152 -1.52 2.00 -8.89
N PRO A 153 -2.58 2.25 -8.10
CA PRO A 153 -2.75 1.67 -6.77
C PRO A 153 -2.68 0.14 -6.78
N VAL A 154 -1.93 -0.44 -5.85
CA VAL A 154 -1.83 -1.89 -5.70
C VAL A 154 -2.66 -2.34 -4.50
N LYS A 155 -3.73 -3.10 -4.78
CA LYS A 155 -4.52 -3.79 -3.75
C LYS A 155 -3.93 -5.17 -3.54
N ALA A 156 -3.28 -5.37 -2.40
CA ALA A 156 -2.75 -6.68 -2.04
C ALA A 156 -3.84 -7.61 -1.50
N GLU A 157 -3.86 -8.84 -1.99
CA GLU A 157 -4.64 -9.91 -1.41
C GLU A 157 -3.80 -10.68 -0.39
N TRP A 158 -4.35 -10.86 0.82
CA TRP A 158 -3.70 -11.68 1.84
C TRP A 158 -4.02 -13.16 1.63
N ASN A 159 -3.12 -13.90 0.98
CA ASN A 159 -3.20 -15.34 0.83
C ASN A 159 -2.22 -16.06 1.77
N THR A 160 -2.75 -16.74 2.79
CA THR A 160 -1.92 -17.55 3.71
C THR A 160 -1.50 -18.89 3.10
N GLN A 161 -2.11 -19.30 1.99
CA GLN A 161 -1.69 -20.47 1.22
C GLN A 161 -0.55 -20.04 0.30
N GLY A 162 0.67 -20.39 0.70
CA GLY A 162 1.88 -20.05 -0.02
C GLY A 162 1.84 -20.51 -1.47
N ASN A 163 1.87 -19.54 -2.38
CA ASN A 163 2.58 -19.72 -3.63
C ASN A 163 3.34 -18.41 -3.90
N PRO A 164 4.68 -18.38 -3.77
CA PRO A 164 5.43 -17.13 -3.73
C PRO A 164 5.43 -16.32 -5.03
N MET A 165 4.90 -16.83 -6.15
CA MET A 165 5.20 -16.23 -7.46
C MET A 165 4.07 -16.22 -8.52
N GLN A 166 2.86 -16.71 -8.25
CA GLN A 166 1.86 -16.89 -9.32
C GLN A 166 0.70 -15.87 -9.36
N ASN A 167 0.53 -15.01 -8.34
CA ASN A 167 -0.63 -14.11 -8.27
C ASN A 167 -0.33 -12.64 -8.62
N LEU A 168 0.85 -12.32 -9.14
CA LEU A 168 1.14 -11.00 -9.74
C LEU A 168 0.80 -10.96 -11.24
N GLU A 169 -0.04 -11.88 -11.73
CA GLU A 169 -0.52 -11.86 -13.11
C GLU A 169 -1.37 -10.60 -13.38
N HIS A 170 -0.71 -9.60 -13.96
CA HIS A 170 -1.24 -8.66 -14.93
C HIS A 170 -2.55 -7.94 -14.59
N ILE A 171 -2.48 -6.88 -13.78
CA ILE A 171 -3.34 -5.71 -14.00
C ILE A 171 -2.62 -4.75 -14.95
N ASN A 172 -2.44 -5.22 -16.19
CA ASN A 172 -2.35 -4.34 -17.33
C ASN A 172 -3.18 -5.00 -18.43
N LYS A 173 -4.49 -4.74 -18.40
CA LYS A 173 -5.40 -5.08 -19.48
C LYS A 173 -5.96 -3.79 -20.08
N LYS A 174 -5.44 -3.54 -21.29
CA LYS A 174 -5.82 -2.58 -22.33
C LYS A 174 -5.39 -1.13 -22.13
#